data_AF-B4WMV6-F1
#
_entry.id   AF-B4WMV6-F1
#
_cell.length_a   1.000
_cell.length_b   1.000
_cell.length_c   1.000
_cell.angle_alpha   90.00
_cell.angle_beta   90.00
_cell.angle_gamma   90.00
#
_symmetry.space_group_name_H-M   'P 1'
#
loop_
_entity.id
_entity.type
_entity.pdbx_description
1 polymer ?
#
loop_
_entity_poly.entity_id
_entity_poly.type
_entity_poly.pdbx_seq_one_letter_code
_entity_poly.pdbx_strand_id
1 'polypeptide(L)'
;MAKLLKAIGLDKQRMTSLGAAEVKFLLKLLGCDNYQVSVSELSPSSKTSLAEYSRICESLKSKGLVNYSSEIARFTIAPPGRTLLALDTTSLPVTPDELKVLRACKGSMTPESLGSRVPDNAKQQLIRNLAERRMLKITKSVIKEVWLTTEGKQFLCHDYEPSGNYVIGTADIMAHYVRFLRENLGREAARRSPTEHPR
;
A
#
# COMPACT_ATOMS: atom_id res chain seq x y z
N MET A 1 -33.05 -22.22 -15.41
CA MET A 1 -33.20 -20.91 -14.75
C MET A 1 -32.46 -20.81 -13.40
N ALA A 2 -32.54 -21.79 -12.49
CA ALA A 2 -31.86 -21.73 -11.18
C ALA A 2 -30.31 -21.71 -11.20
N LYS A 3 -29.66 -22.16 -12.29
CA LYS A 3 -28.19 -22.09 -12.45
C LYS A 3 -27.68 -20.73 -12.94
N LEU A 4 -28.52 -19.90 -13.56
CA LEU A 4 -28.12 -18.57 -14.05
C LEU A 4 -28.15 -17.51 -12.95
N LEU A 5 -29.10 -17.62 -12.01
CA LEU A 5 -29.19 -16.74 -10.83
C LEU A 5 -28.03 -16.95 -9.84
N LYS A 6 -27.41 -18.14 -9.83
CA LYS A 6 -26.20 -18.38 -9.02
C LYS A 6 -24.96 -17.68 -9.59
N ALA A 7 -24.87 -17.47 -10.91
CA ALA A 7 -23.73 -16.80 -11.54
C ALA A 7 -23.74 -15.27 -11.32
N ILE A 8 -24.93 -14.66 -11.22
CA ILE A 8 -25.07 -13.23 -10.90
C ILE A 8 -24.94 -12.99 -9.38
N GLY A 9 -25.37 -13.97 -8.56
CA GLY A 9 -25.27 -13.90 -7.10
C GLY A 9 -23.93 -14.34 -6.49
N LEU A 10 -23.05 -15.02 -7.23
CA LEU A 10 -21.76 -15.47 -6.70
C LEU A 10 -20.69 -14.36 -6.63
N ASP A 11 -20.87 -13.26 -7.36
CA ASP A 11 -19.91 -12.15 -7.30
C ASP A 11 -20.16 -11.25 -6.08
N LYS A 12 -21.42 -11.17 -5.63
CA LYS A 12 -21.78 -10.46 -4.39
C LYS A 12 -21.21 -11.13 -3.14
N GLN A 13 -20.85 -12.42 -3.23
CA GLN A 13 -20.29 -13.21 -2.14
C GLN A 13 -18.74 -13.29 -2.13
N ARG A 14 -18.09 -12.59 -3.07
CA ARG A 14 -16.74 -12.03 -2.84
C ARG A 14 -16.81 -10.76 -1.98
N MET A 15 -17.90 -10.56 -1.22
CA MET A 15 -17.96 -9.69 -0.05
C MET A 15 -16.67 -9.89 0.74
N THR A 16 -15.79 -8.91 0.61
CA THR A 16 -14.56 -8.81 1.37
C THR A 16 -14.95 -8.76 2.83
N SER A 17 -14.93 -9.92 3.50
CA SER A 17 -15.08 -9.97 4.95
C SER A 17 -13.94 -9.15 5.53
N LEU A 18 -14.24 -7.92 5.94
CA LEU A 18 -13.29 -7.03 6.57
C LEU A 18 -13.27 -7.31 8.07
N GLY A 19 -12.09 -7.50 8.64
CA GLY A 19 -11.93 -7.57 10.08
C GLY A 19 -12.16 -6.19 10.71
N ALA A 20 -12.51 -6.17 12.01
CA ALA A 20 -12.75 -4.93 12.75
C ALA A 20 -11.57 -3.92 12.66
N ALA A 21 -10.34 -4.42 12.66
CA ALA A 21 -9.13 -3.60 12.54
C ALA A 21 -8.98 -2.97 11.14
N GLU A 22 -9.34 -3.71 10.08
CA GLU A 22 -9.31 -3.21 8.70
C GLU A 22 -10.38 -2.14 8.47
N VAL A 23 -11.60 -2.37 8.96
CA VAL A 23 -12.68 -1.37 8.93
C VAL A 23 -12.25 -0.10 9.65
N LYS A 24 -11.76 -0.24 10.90
CA LYS A 24 -11.30 0.91 11.68
C LYS A 24 -10.17 1.67 10.98
N PHE A 25 -9.27 0.96 10.29
CA PHE A 25 -8.20 1.57 9.50
C PHE A 25 -8.76 2.39 8.33
N LEU A 26 -9.64 1.80 7.51
CA LEU A 26 -10.24 2.47 6.36
C LEU A 26 -11.01 3.73 6.78
N LEU A 27 -11.81 3.65 7.85
CA LEU A 27 -12.60 4.78 8.32
C LEU A 27 -11.73 5.88 8.96
N LYS A 28 -10.60 5.53 9.57
CA LYS A 28 -9.61 6.54 9.99
C LYS A 28 -8.99 7.26 8.80
N LEU A 29 -8.69 6.54 7.72
CA LEU A 29 -8.10 7.11 6.51
C LEU A 29 -9.02 8.14 5.85
N LEU A 30 -10.35 8.02 6.00
CA LEU A 30 -11.34 9.03 5.57
C LEU A 30 -11.23 10.37 6.32
N GLY A 31 -10.58 10.37 7.48
CA GLY A 31 -10.29 11.58 8.25
C GLY A 31 -9.10 12.38 7.72
N CYS A 32 -8.26 11.76 6.90
CA CYS A 32 -7.02 12.35 6.41
C CYS A 32 -7.25 13.10 5.09
N ASP A 33 -6.41 14.11 4.85
CA ASP A 33 -6.45 14.89 3.61
C ASP A 33 -6.21 13.99 2.40
N ASN A 34 -7.05 14.14 1.38
CA ASN A 34 -7.06 13.30 0.17
C ASN A 34 -7.14 11.79 0.42
N TYR A 35 -7.55 11.38 1.62
CA TYR A 35 -7.56 9.99 2.08
C TYR A 35 -6.17 9.32 1.99
N GLN A 36 -5.12 10.11 2.20
CA GLN A 36 -3.72 9.71 2.19
C GLN A 36 -3.07 10.17 3.48
N VAL A 37 -2.11 9.39 3.98
CA VAL A 37 -1.46 9.68 5.26
C VAL A 37 -0.14 8.93 5.38
N SER A 38 0.81 9.57 6.07
CA SER A 38 2.04 8.89 6.46
C SER A 38 1.76 7.86 7.54
N VAL A 39 2.39 6.69 7.47
CA VAL A 39 2.27 5.66 8.52
C VAL A 39 2.72 6.20 9.88
N SER A 40 3.64 7.16 9.92
CA SER A 40 4.05 7.83 11.16
C SER A 40 2.93 8.62 11.83
N GLU A 41 1.99 9.15 11.04
CA GLU A 41 0.86 9.95 11.52
C GLU A 41 -0.35 9.09 11.87
N LEU A 42 -0.54 7.97 11.17
CA LEU A 42 -1.59 7.00 11.50
C LEU A 42 -1.34 6.21 12.77
N SER A 43 -0.08 6.07 13.21
CA SER A 43 0.33 5.28 14.36
C SER A 43 -0.37 5.80 15.64
N PRO A 44 -1.44 5.14 16.11
CA PRO A 44 -2.21 5.57 17.25
C PRO A 44 -1.64 4.85 18.47
N SER A 45 -1.10 5.60 19.41
CA SER A 45 -1.00 5.23 20.83
C SER A 45 -0.48 3.82 21.13
N SER A 46 0.83 3.67 21.39
CA SER A 46 1.54 2.67 22.23
C SER A 46 1.14 1.16 22.26
N LYS A 47 0.08 0.70 21.59
CA LYS A 47 -0.47 -0.67 21.67
C LYS A 47 -0.52 -1.40 20.32
N THR A 48 -0.57 -0.69 19.20
CA THR A 48 -0.61 -1.31 17.86
C THR A 48 0.79 -1.22 17.24
N SER A 49 1.41 -2.36 16.96
CA SER A 49 2.77 -2.38 16.42
C SER A 49 2.80 -1.98 14.94
N LEU A 50 3.92 -1.40 14.47
CA LEU A 50 4.15 -1.14 13.04
C LEU A 50 3.99 -2.41 12.17
N ALA A 51 4.25 -3.59 12.75
CA ALA A 51 4.08 -4.87 12.09
C ALA A 51 2.60 -5.22 11.87
N GLU A 52 1.74 -4.92 12.84
CA GLU A 52 0.30 -5.10 12.72
C GLU A 52 -0.30 -4.14 11.69
N TYR A 53 0.15 -2.88 11.70
CA TYR A 53 -0.19 -1.90 10.67
C TYR A 53 0.18 -2.37 9.26
N SER A 54 1.39 -2.93 9.10
CA SER A 54 1.85 -3.45 7.82
C SER A 54 0.96 -4.59 7.32
N ARG A 55 0.57 -5.52 8.22
CA ARG A 55 -0.35 -6.62 7.89
C ARG A 55 -1.73 -6.13 7.46
N ILE A 56 -2.28 -5.11 8.14
CA ILE A 56 -3.56 -4.50 7.77
C ILE A 56 -3.46 -3.89 6.36
N CYS A 57 -2.38 -3.15 6.07
CA CYS A 57 -2.17 -2.54 4.75
C CYS A 57 -2.00 -3.59 3.65
N GLU A 58 -1.24 -4.66 3.91
CA GLU A 58 -1.06 -5.77 2.97
C GLU A 58 -2.39 -6.48 2.68
N SER A 59 -3.18 -6.75 3.72
CA SER A 59 -4.50 -7.36 3.59
C SER A 59 -5.46 -6.48 2.78
N LEU A 60 -5.57 -5.20 3.12
CA LEU A 60 -6.41 -4.24 2.40
C LEU A 60 -5.96 -4.03 0.95
N LYS A 61 -4.65 -4.04 0.69
CA LYS A 61 -4.10 -3.98 -0.67
C LYS A 61 -4.43 -5.22 -1.48
N SER A 62 -4.38 -6.41 -0.87
CA SER A 62 -4.78 -7.65 -1.54
C SER A 62 -6.27 -7.67 -1.93
N LYS A 63 -7.09 -6.90 -1.20
CA LYS A 63 -8.51 -6.64 -1.48
C LYS A 63 -8.74 -5.47 -2.44
N GLY A 64 -7.67 -4.80 -2.90
CA GLY A 64 -7.74 -3.65 -3.80
C GLY A 64 -8.26 -2.35 -3.17
N LEU A 65 -8.39 -2.27 -1.85
CA LEU A 65 -9.04 -1.13 -1.16
C LEU A 65 -8.06 0.00 -0.82
N VAL A 66 -6.78 -0.32 -0.65
CA VAL A 66 -5.72 0.66 -0.40
C VAL A 66 -4.52 0.36 -1.28
N ASN A 67 -3.71 1.38 -1.51
CA ASN A 67 -2.35 1.19 -1.98
C ASN A 67 -1.40 1.94 -1.05
N TYR A 68 -0.11 1.66 -1.20
CA TYR A 68 0.90 2.23 -0.33
C TYR A 68 2.24 2.37 -1.04
N SER A 69 3.03 3.33 -0.59
CA SER A 69 4.44 3.46 -0.90
C SER A 69 5.26 2.76 0.19
N SER A 70 6.36 2.12 -0.20
CA SER A 70 7.24 1.46 0.74
C SER A 70 8.69 1.69 0.37
N GLU A 71 9.54 1.87 1.38
CA GLU A 71 10.99 1.95 1.23
C GLU A 71 11.66 0.65 1.67
N ILE A 72 12.80 0.35 1.04
CA ILE A 72 13.64 -0.76 1.46
C ILE A 72 14.37 -0.35 2.71
N ALA A 73 14.16 -1.08 3.81
CA ALA A 73 14.83 -0.84 5.08
C ALA A 73 16.02 -1.75 5.29
N ARG A 74 15.93 -3.01 4.81
CA ARG A 74 17.05 -3.95 4.85
C ARG A 74 17.12 -4.80 3.59
N PHE A 75 18.34 -5.09 3.19
CA PHE A 75 18.65 -5.98 2.09
C PHE A 75 19.93 -6.76 2.37
N THR A 76 20.17 -7.81 1.60
CA THR A 76 21.41 -8.55 1.62
C THR A 76 21.77 -9.00 0.21
N ILE A 77 23.04 -9.31 -0.01
CA ILE A 77 23.49 -9.86 -1.29
C ILE A 77 22.93 -11.27 -1.46
N ALA A 78 22.34 -11.53 -2.63
CA ALA A 78 21.86 -12.85 -3.01
C ALA A 78 22.98 -13.66 -3.68
N PRO A 79 22.85 -15.00 -3.78
CA PRO A 79 23.87 -15.83 -4.43
C PRO A 79 24.28 -15.34 -5.82
N PRO A 80 23.35 -14.94 -6.73
CA PRO A 80 23.73 -14.41 -8.04
C PRO A 80 24.63 -13.16 -7.97
N GLY A 81 24.35 -12.25 -7.02
CA GLY A 81 25.18 -11.07 -6.81
C GLY A 81 26.59 -11.43 -6.30
N ARG A 82 26.72 -12.47 -5.47
CA ARG A 82 28.04 -12.95 -5.02
C ARG A 82 28.83 -13.59 -6.16
N THR A 83 28.18 -14.45 -6.94
CA THR A 83 28.80 -15.07 -8.12
C THR A 83 29.28 -14.00 -9.10
N LEU A 84 28.46 -12.97 -9.34
CA LEU A 84 28.80 -11.85 -10.20
C LEU A 84 30.09 -11.16 -9.76
N LEU A 85 30.29 -10.95 -8.46
CA LEU A 85 31.50 -10.33 -7.91
C LEU A 85 32.75 -11.20 -8.02
N ALA A 86 32.60 -12.51 -8.23
CA ALA A 86 33.71 -13.45 -8.41
C ALA A 86 34.14 -13.59 -9.89
N LEU A 87 33.33 -13.08 -10.83
CA LEU A 87 33.65 -13.08 -12.25
C LEU A 87 34.45 -11.81 -12.63
N ASP A 88 35.25 -11.90 -13.69
CA ASP A 88 35.94 -10.72 -14.21
C ASP A 88 34.89 -9.71 -14.75
N THR A 89 34.92 -8.50 -14.18
CA THR A 89 33.77 -7.58 -14.17
C THR A 89 33.67 -6.66 -15.39
N THR A 90 34.55 -6.83 -16.38
CA THR A 90 34.71 -5.91 -17.52
C THR A 90 33.56 -5.94 -18.54
N SER A 91 32.73 -6.99 -18.53
CA SER A 91 31.62 -7.16 -19.50
C SER A 91 30.25 -7.47 -18.88
N LEU A 92 30.07 -7.17 -17.59
CA LEU A 92 28.84 -7.52 -16.88
C LEU A 92 27.74 -6.46 -17.09
N PRO A 93 26.46 -6.86 -17.15
CA PRO A 93 25.33 -5.94 -17.31
C PRO A 93 24.97 -5.24 -15.98
N VAL A 94 25.96 -4.61 -15.34
CA VAL A 94 25.80 -3.81 -14.12
C VAL A 94 26.49 -2.47 -14.27
N THR A 95 25.85 -1.42 -13.75
CA THR A 95 26.45 -0.09 -13.78
C THR A 95 27.53 0.05 -12.70
N PRO A 96 28.43 1.05 -12.80
CA PRO A 96 29.42 1.31 -11.76
C PRO A 96 28.82 1.52 -10.37
N ASP A 97 27.67 2.19 -10.26
CA ASP A 97 27.00 2.43 -8.98
C ASP A 97 26.33 1.17 -8.42
N GLU A 98 25.76 0.34 -9.28
CA GLU A 98 25.25 -0.97 -8.89
C GLU A 98 26.36 -1.89 -8.36
N LEU A 99 27.52 -1.86 -9.02
CA LEU A 99 28.69 -2.59 -8.58
C LEU A 99 29.21 -2.10 -7.22
N LYS A 100 29.16 -0.78 -6.94
CA LYS A 100 29.46 -0.24 -5.60
C LYS A 100 28.50 -0.77 -4.55
N VAL A 101 27.20 -0.86 -4.84
CA VAL A 101 26.21 -1.44 -3.91
C VAL A 101 26.54 -2.90 -3.61
N LEU A 102 26.80 -3.71 -4.64
CA LEU A 102 27.14 -5.13 -4.48
C LEU A 102 28.42 -5.33 -3.66
N ARG A 103 29.48 -4.58 -3.98
CA ARG A 103 30.78 -4.66 -3.25
C ARG A 103 30.68 -4.19 -1.79
N ALA A 104 29.74 -3.29 -1.48
CA ALA A 104 29.55 -2.81 -0.11
C ALA A 104 28.89 -3.86 0.81
N CYS A 105 28.25 -4.90 0.26
CA CYS A 105 27.47 -5.86 1.05
C CYS A 105 28.35 -6.76 1.93
N LYS A 106 28.35 -6.52 3.24
CA LYS A 106 29.04 -7.34 4.26
C LYS A 106 28.08 -8.15 5.15
N GLY A 107 26.92 -8.54 4.60
CA GLY A 107 25.84 -9.20 5.34
C GLY A 107 24.49 -8.52 5.13
N SER A 108 23.74 -8.31 6.21
CA SER A 108 22.52 -7.50 6.16
C SER A 108 22.88 -6.02 6.16
N MET A 109 22.38 -5.28 5.18
CA MET A 109 22.67 -3.86 4.95
C MET A 109 21.40 -3.02 5.05
N THR A 110 21.57 -1.71 5.27
CA THR A 110 20.51 -0.71 5.10
C THR A 110 20.94 0.27 4.00
N PRO A 111 20.03 1.02 3.37
CA PRO A 111 20.41 2.02 2.38
C PRO A 111 21.42 3.04 2.95
N GLU A 112 21.27 3.43 4.21
CA GLU A 112 22.14 4.41 4.89
C GLU A 112 23.57 3.89 5.02
N SER A 113 23.77 2.59 5.24
CA SER A 113 25.11 2.01 5.40
C SER A 113 25.95 2.02 4.12
N LEU A 114 25.35 2.32 2.96
CA LEU A 114 26.07 2.59 1.72
C LEU A 114 26.89 3.90 1.81
N GLY A 115 26.49 4.83 2.67
CA GLY A 115 27.17 6.12 2.86
C GLY A 115 27.23 6.95 1.58
N SER A 116 28.30 7.72 1.41
CA SER A 116 28.55 8.56 0.22
C SER A 116 29.00 7.81 -1.03
N ARG A 117 29.13 6.47 -0.96
CA ARG A 117 29.54 5.64 -2.11
C ARG A 117 28.50 5.68 -3.23
N VAL A 118 27.25 5.91 -2.87
CA VAL A 118 26.09 5.94 -3.76
C VAL A 118 25.28 7.19 -3.42
N PRO A 119 24.85 7.99 -4.42
CA PRO A 119 24.01 9.17 -4.18
C PRO A 119 22.73 8.82 -3.42
N ASP A 120 22.35 9.64 -2.43
CA ASP A 120 21.22 9.35 -1.54
C ASP A 120 19.90 9.15 -2.29
N ASN A 121 19.64 9.98 -3.31
CA ASN A 121 18.46 9.88 -4.17
C ASN A 121 18.44 8.61 -5.03
N ALA A 122 19.59 7.99 -5.30
CA ALA A 122 19.71 6.81 -6.15
C ALA A 122 19.66 5.48 -5.37
N LYS A 123 19.94 5.50 -4.06
CA LYS A 123 20.06 4.29 -3.22
C LYS A 123 18.86 3.36 -3.33
N GLN A 124 17.65 3.89 -3.12
CA GLN A 124 16.42 3.08 -3.14
C GLN A 124 16.20 2.43 -4.52
N GLN A 125 16.41 3.18 -5.60
CA GLN A 125 16.21 2.68 -6.97
C GLN A 125 17.25 1.63 -7.34
N LEU A 126 18.54 1.86 -7.04
CA LEU A 126 19.61 0.90 -7.32
C LEU A 126 19.39 -0.43 -6.60
N ILE A 127 19.00 -0.38 -5.32
CA ILE A 127 18.71 -1.60 -4.56
C ILE A 127 17.50 -2.35 -5.16
N ARG A 128 16.45 -1.65 -5.61
CA ARG A 128 15.29 -2.27 -6.30
C ARG A 128 15.72 -2.95 -7.59
N ASN A 129 16.41 -2.25 -8.48
CA ASN A 129 16.85 -2.78 -9.78
C ASN A 129 17.73 -4.02 -9.62
N LEU A 130 18.61 -4.03 -8.60
CA LEU A 130 19.43 -5.19 -8.28
C LEU A 130 18.62 -6.36 -7.68
N ALA A 131 17.61 -6.07 -6.87
CA ALA A 131 16.73 -7.08 -6.30
C ALA A 131 15.80 -7.73 -7.36
N GLU A 132 15.30 -6.94 -8.31
CA GLU A 132 14.52 -7.42 -9.45
C GLU A 132 15.33 -8.41 -10.29
N ARG A 133 16.62 -8.12 -10.51
CA ARG A 133 17.57 -9.02 -11.18
C ARG A 133 18.16 -10.11 -10.27
N ARG A 134 17.58 -10.32 -9.08
CA ARG A 134 17.98 -11.35 -8.11
C ARG A 134 19.42 -11.26 -7.62
N MET A 135 20.09 -10.12 -7.80
CA MET A 135 21.45 -9.89 -7.28
C MET A 135 21.43 -9.51 -5.81
N LEU A 136 20.35 -8.87 -5.36
CA LEU A 136 20.05 -8.61 -3.96
C LEU A 136 18.76 -9.32 -3.53
N LYS A 137 18.63 -9.53 -2.23
CA LYS A 137 17.39 -9.95 -1.57
C LYS A 137 16.96 -8.85 -0.60
N ILE A 138 15.77 -8.31 -0.82
CA ILE A 138 15.13 -7.41 0.15
C ILE A 138 14.68 -8.27 1.33
N THR A 139 15.12 -7.92 2.53
CA THR A 139 14.80 -8.66 3.76
C THR A 139 13.80 -7.92 4.63
N LYS A 140 13.70 -6.58 4.48
CA LYS A 140 12.70 -5.77 5.15
C LYS A 140 12.35 -4.55 4.31
N SER A 141 11.06 -4.30 4.13
CA SER A 141 10.50 -3.04 3.65
C SER A 141 9.70 -2.37 4.77
N VAL A 142 9.54 -1.06 4.68
CA VAL A 142 8.72 -0.27 5.60
C VAL A 142 7.75 0.56 4.76
N ILE A 143 6.47 0.50 5.11
CA ILE A 143 5.44 1.31 4.48
C ILE A 143 5.61 2.76 4.93
N LYS A 144 5.63 3.71 3.99
CA LYS A 144 5.83 5.14 4.26
C LYS A 144 4.49 5.87 4.23
N GLU A 145 3.73 5.68 3.16
CA GLU A 145 2.42 6.30 2.99
C GLU A 145 1.39 5.29 2.53
N VAL A 146 0.14 5.52 2.91
CA VAL A 146 -1.01 4.69 2.54
C VAL A 146 -2.13 5.61 2.05
N TRP A 147 -2.86 5.18 1.02
CA TRP A 147 -4.01 5.92 0.49
C TRP A 147 -5.11 4.99 0.00
N LEU A 148 -6.34 5.51 -0.03
CA LEU A 148 -7.47 4.81 -0.66
C LEU A 148 -7.29 4.75 -2.17
N THR A 149 -7.52 3.58 -2.74
CA THR A 149 -7.65 3.39 -4.19
C THR A 149 -9.00 3.91 -4.69
N THR A 150 -9.18 3.95 -6.00
CA THR A 150 -10.47 4.27 -6.60
C THR A 150 -11.51 3.23 -6.21
N GLU A 151 -11.12 1.95 -6.27
CA GLU A 151 -11.94 0.79 -5.90
C GLU A 151 -12.28 0.83 -4.41
N GLY A 152 -11.35 1.22 -3.55
CA GLY A 152 -11.57 1.38 -2.11
C GLY A 152 -12.61 2.45 -1.80
N LYS A 153 -12.60 3.57 -2.53
CA LYS A 153 -13.61 4.62 -2.40
C LYS A 153 -14.98 4.12 -2.87
N GLN A 154 -15.04 3.45 -4.02
CA GLN A 154 -16.30 2.89 -4.54
C GLN A 154 -16.90 1.88 -3.56
N PHE A 155 -16.08 0.96 -3.05
CA PHE A 155 -16.49 0.00 -2.05
C PHE A 155 -17.07 0.69 -0.81
N LEU A 156 -16.37 1.67 -0.23
CA LEU A 156 -16.85 2.40 0.95
C LEU A 156 -18.15 3.19 0.68
N CYS A 157 -18.36 3.63 -0.56
CA CYS A 157 -19.49 4.46 -0.96
C CYS A 157 -20.76 3.65 -1.25
N HIS A 158 -20.61 2.46 -1.85
CA HIS A 158 -21.75 1.72 -2.41
C HIS A 158 -21.93 0.31 -1.83
N ASP A 159 -20.85 -0.34 -1.41
CA ASP A 159 -20.86 -1.76 -1.06
C ASP A 159 -20.65 -2.01 0.44
N TYR A 160 -20.01 -1.06 1.13
CA TYR A 160 -19.75 -1.17 2.55
C TYR A 160 -21.03 -0.95 3.36
N GLU A 161 -21.60 -2.03 3.86
CA GLU A 161 -22.70 -2.01 4.83
C GLU A 161 -22.12 -2.17 6.25
N PRO A 162 -22.20 -1.13 7.11
CA PRO A 162 -21.77 -1.25 8.49
C PRO A 162 -22.71 -2.21 9.21
N SER A 163 -22.26 -3.45 9.41
CA SER A 163 -22.98 -4.51 10.10
C SER A 163 -22.13 -5.03 11.27
N GLY A 164 -22.77 -5.51 12.34
CA GLY A 164 -22.10 -6.07 13.52
C GLY A 164 -21.92 -5.10 14.69
N ASN A 165 -21.56 -5.64 15.86
CA ASN A 165 -21.39 -4.90 17.11
C ASN A 165 -19.96 -4.39 17.28
N TYR A 166 -19.40 -3.82 16.22
CA TYR A 166 -18.04 -3.30 16.24
C TYR A 166 -18.04 -1.97 16.98
N VAL A 167 -17.21 -1.84 18.01
CA VAL A 167 -16.87 -0.54 18.59
C VAL A 167 -16.04 0.20 17.54
N ILE A 168 -16.72 0.74 16.53
CA ILE A 168 -16.15 1.67 15.55
C ILE A 168 -15.85 2.92 16.37
N GLY A 169 -14.61 2.98 16.85
CA GLY A 169 -14.20 3.88 17.90
C GLY A 169 -14.50 5.34 17.57
N THR A 170 -15.04 6.06 18.56
CA THR A 170 -15.30 7.50 18.58
C THR A 170 -16.27 8.06 17.53
N ALA A 171 -17.00 9.10 17.91
CA ALA A 171 -17.90 9.83 17.02
C ALA A 171 -17.17 10.41 15.79
N ASP A 172 -15.87 10.69 15.91
CA ASP A 172 -15.05 11.26 14.83
C ASP A 172 -14.95 10.31 13.63
N ILE A 173 -14.74 9.01 13.88
CA ILE A 173 -14.63 8.02 12.79
C ILE A 173 -15.94 7.93 12.00
N MET A 174 -17.08 8.01 12.69
CA MET A 174 -18.39 8.05 12.04
C MET A 174 -18.61 9.37 11.30
N ALA A 175 -18.20 10.49 11.88
CA ALA A 175 -18.29 11.79 11.23
C ALA A 175 -17.48 11.81 9.91
N HIS A 176 -16.28 11.22 9.89
CA HIS A 176 -15.48 11.07 8.66
C HIS A 176 -16.22 10.27 7.60
N TYR A 177 -16.85 9.15 7.97
CA TYR A 177 -17.59 8.33 7.03
C TYR A 177 -18.84 9.04 6.47
N VAL A 178 -19.63 9.69 7.33
CA VAL A 178 -20.80 10.46 6.90
C VAL A 178 -20.39 11.62 5.98
N ARG A 179 -19.31 12.33 6.30
CA ARG A 179 -18.76 13.39 5.43
C ARG A 179 -18.37 12.83 4.07
N PHE A 180 -17.63 11.71 4.05
CA PHE A 180 -17.25 11.02 2.83
C PHE A 180 -18.46 10.65 1.96
N LEU A 181 -19.51 10.07 2.55
CA LEU A 181 -20.73 9.72 1.82
C LEU A 181 -21.43 10.95 1.21
N ARG A 182 -21.56 12.04 1.98
CA ARG A 182 -22.18 13.29 1.49
C ARG A 182 -21.43 13.85 0.28
N GLU A 183 -20.10 13.84 0.35
CA GLU A 183 -19.24 14.37 -0.72
C GLU A 183 -19.27 13.52 -1.99
N ASN A 184 -19.36 12.19 -1.86
CA ASN A 184 -19.24 11.30 -3.00
C ASN A 184 -20.61 10.95 -3.62
N LEU A 185 -21.63 10.66 -2.83
CA LEU A 185 -22.99 10.41 -3.33
C LEU A 185 -23.65 11.67 -3.89
N GLY A 186 -23.44 12.82 -3.23
CA GLY A 186 -24.00 14.10 -3.68
C GLY A 186 -23.44 14.56 -5.04
N ARG A 187 -22.15 14.26 -5.30
CA ARG A 187 -21.50 14.57 -6.59
C ARG A 187 -21.98 13.67 -7.73
N GLU A 188 -22.32 12.42 -7.46
CA GLU A 188 -22.90 11.55 -8.49
C GLU A 188 -24.31 11.99 -8.91
N ALA A 189 -25.15 12.38 -7.94
CA ALA A 189 -26.47 12.93 -8.24
C ALA A 189 -26.38 14.20 -9.09
N ALA A 190 -25.45 15.11 -8.76
CA ALA A 190 -25.25 16.34 -9.53
C ALA A 190 -24.70 16.10 -10.95
N ARG A 191 -23.87 15.06 -11.16
CA ARG A 191 -23.35 14.69 -12.50
C ARG A 191 -24.39 14.01 -13.40
N ARG A 192 -25.41 13.37 -12.82
CA ARG A 192 -26.48 12.68 -13.55
C ARG A 192 -27.64 13.59 -13.97
N SER A 193 -27.54 14.88 -13.71
CA SER A 193 -28.50 15.89 -14.17
C SER A 193 -27.91 16.67 -15.35
N PRO A 194 -28.09 16.24 -16.61
CA PRO A 194 -27.94 17.14 -17.73
C PRO A 194 -29.01 18.23 -17.60
N THR A 195 -28.58 19.46 -17.74
CA THR A 195 -29.44 20.63 -17.81
C THR A 195 -30.33 20.50 -19.06
N GLU A 196 -31.55 20.00 -18.91
CA GLU A 196 -32.60 20.21 -19.92
C GLU A 196 -32.98 21.69 -19.89
N HIS A 197 -32.50 22.45 -20.87
CA HIS A 197 -33.11 23.73 -21.26
C HIS A 197 -33.96 23.48 -22.50
N PRO A 198 -35.30 23.50 -22.41
CA PRO A 198 -36.14 23.70 -23.58
C PRO A 198 -36.08 25.18 -24.00
N ARG A 199 -35.96 25.40 -25.31
CA ARG A 199 -36.09 26.71 -25.95
C ARG A 199 -37.51 27.24 -25.90
#